data_AF-A0AAP0KGV7-F1
#
_entry.id   AF-A0AAP0KGV7-F1
#
_cell.length_a   1.000
_cell.length_b   1.000
_cell.length_c   1.000
_cell.angle_alpha   90.00
_cell.angle_beta   90.00
_cell.angle_gamma   90.00
#
_symmetry.space_group_name_H-M   'P 1'
#
loop_
_entity.id
_entity.type
_entity.pdbx_description
1 polymer ?
#
loop_
_entity_poly.entity_id
_entity_poly.type
_entity_poly.pdbx_seq_one_letter_code
_entity_poly.pdbx_strand_id
1 'polypeptide(L)'
;MSNIQSLRSRGCIVIHNVDATKMAGNRSLNNVTYDRIVYNFPHAGFSKNEPVKDHLRRNRDLVSDFMANAAKMIDETGEIHISHKCNGFFQQWGLQKLGEKKGLVLIKEVEFKLSDYPGYNTKYGYGGDENFDCNPSRTYKFRLKDRRPIEEIKKEIWIKHYCSSHKILLVGEGDFSFSACLGRAFGRANNMVATSLNSQDFLKKNYGRAMSNIQSLKSRGCKVVHKVNATEMAGNKKLNVVKYDRIVYNFPHAGFSDKEFVTDEFRKHKNLVSLFMANAKKMIEEKGEIHISHKCNQFLEQQGLRKLAKKNGLVVMEEVKFNLSDYTGYNTKYGFGGDKNFDCNPSKTYKFRLKKRASES
;
A
#
# COMPACT_ATOMS: atom_id res chain seq x y z
N MET A 1 26.69 10.30 13.85
CA MET A 1 25.28 9.85 13.85
C MET A 1 25.28 8.34 13.60
N SER A 2 24.59 7.54 14.40
CA SER A 2 24.59 6.07 14.21
C SER A 2 23.85 5.68 12.91
N ASN A 3 24.14 4.50 12.37
CA ASN A 3 23.42 3.97 11.20
C ASN A 3 21.90 3.95 11.42
N ILE A 4 21.45 3.59 12.63
CA ILE A 4 20.04 3.58 13.01
C ILE A 4 19.44 5.00 12.96
N GLN A 5 20.13 6.00 13.50
CA GLN A 5 19.67 7.39 13.48
C GLN A 5 19.60 7.93 12.04
N SER A 6 20.60 7.62 11.21
CA SER A 6 20.65 8.00 9.79
C SER A 6 19.50 7.37 8.98
N LEU A 7 19.17 6.10 9.26
CA LEU A 7 18.03 5.42 8.64
C LEU A 7 16.71 6.09 9.02
N ARG A 8 16.49 6.34 10.32
CA ARG A 8 15.26 6.95 10.83
C ARG A 8 15.06 8.39 10.32
N SER A 9 16.12 9.20 10.25
CA SER A 9 16.04 10.58 9.74
C SER A 9 15.68 10.63 8.25
N ARG A 10 15.96 9.56 7.50
CA ARG A 10 15.57 9.37 6.09
C ARG A 10 14.21 8.69 5.92
N GLY A 11 13.45 8.50 7.00
CA GLY A 11 12.10 7.93 6.97
C GLY A 11 12.05 6.39 6.96
N CYS A 12 13.18 5.71 7.17
CA CYS A 12 13.19 4.25 7.28
C CYS A 12 12.54 3.80 8.60
N ILE A 13 11.66 2.79 8.51
CA ILE A 13 11.09 2.13 9.68
C ILE A 13 12.07 1.05 10.16
N VAL A 14 12.68 1.27 11.33
CA VAL A 14 13.62 0.33 11.94
C VAL A 14 12.91 -0.46 13.04
N ILE A 15 12.82 -1.79 12.88
CA ILE A 15 12.14 -2.71 13.81
C ILE A 15 13.19 -3.66 14.39
N HIS A 16 13.17 -3.82 15.71
CA HIS A 16 14.06 -4.73 16.44
C HIS A 16 13.32 -6.01 16.84
N ASN A 17 14.07 -7.05 17.22
CA ASN A 17 13.55 -8.34 17.69
C ASN A 17 12.63 -9.03 16.67
N VAL A 18 13.01 -8.99 15.38
CA VAL A 18 12.32 -9.70 14.31
C VAL A 18 13.05 -11.00 14.03
N ASP A 19 12.38 -12.12 14.30
CA ASP A 19 12.83 -13.45 13.86
C ASP A 19 12.45 -13.65 12.39
N ALA A 20 13.46 -13.75 11.53
CA ALA A 20 13.29 -13.93 10.09
C ALA A 20 12.55 -15.24 9.72
N THR A 21 12.57 -16.24 10.61
CA THR A 21 11.85 -17.52 10.43
C THR A 21 10.38 -17.45 10.88
N LYS A 22 9.94 -16.32 11.45
CA LYS A 22 8.56 -16.10 11.94
C LYS A 22 8.01 -14.73 11.58
N MET A 23 8.69 -13.98 10.71
CA MET A 23 8.40 -12.57 10.44
C MET A 23 7.02 -12.34 9.81
N ALA A 24 6.44 -13.33 9.12
CA ALA A 24 5.08 -13.22 8.59
C ALA A 24 4.01 -13.08 9.68
N GLY A 25 4.28 -13.56 10.90
CA GLY A 25 3.42 -13.40 12.07
C GLY A 25 3.70 -12.14 12.89
N ASN A 26 4.73 -11.36 12.56
CA ASN A 26 5.11 -10.19 13.35
C ASN A 26 4.08 -9.06 13.16
N ARG A 27 3.52 -8.53 14.27
CA ARG A 27 2.45 -7.51 14.23
C ARG A 27 2.84 -6.22 13.49
N SER A 28 4.13 -5.86 13.49
CA SER A 28 4.63 -4.66 12.81
C SER A 28 4.87 -4.87 11.31
N LEU A 29 4.95 -6.13 10.86
CA LEU A 29 5.17 -6.50 9.46
C LEU A 29 3.94 -7.16 8.81
N ASN A 30 2.95 -7.56 9.61
CA ASN A 30 1.78 -8.30 9.14
C ASN A 30 0.95 -7.47 8.14
N ASN A 31 0.27 -8.16 7.23
CA ASN A 31 -0.60 -7.56 6.21
C ASN A 31 0.10 -6.56 5.26
N VAL A 32 1.44 -6.61 5.18
CA VAL A 32 2.23 -5.89 4.19
C VAL A 32 2.83 -6.89 3.22
N THR A 33 2.72 -6.59 1.94
CA THR A 33 3.47 -7.29 0.89
C THR A 33 4.65 -6.42 0.47
N TYR A 34 5.79 -7.04 0.19
CA TYR A 34 7.03 -6.36 -0.15
C TYR A 34 7.42 -6.71 -1.58
N ASP A 35 7.87 -5.71 -2.33
CA ASP A 35 8.48 -5.94 -3.64
C ASP A 35 9.75 -6.76 -3.50
N ARG A 36 10.56 -6.47 -2.48
CA ARG A 36 11.86 -7.12 -2.25
C ARG A 36 12.05 -7.43 -0.77
N ILE A 37 12.43 -8.67 -0.48
CA ILE A 37 12.86 -9.10 0.85
C ILE A 37 14.30 -9.57 0.73
N VAL A 38 15.22 -8.93 1.45
CA VAL A 38 16.67 -9.17 1.33
C VAL A 38 17.21 -9.75 2.63
N TYR A 39 17.91 -10.88 2.56
CA TYR A 39 18.63 -11.46 3.69
C TYR A 39 20.08 -11.74 3.30
N ASN A 40 20.97 -10.82 3.68
CA ASN A 40 22.39 -10.92 3.38
C ASN A 40 23.10 -11.77 4.45
N PHE A 41 23.84 -12.78 3.99
CA PHE A 41 24.70 -13.65 4.79
C PHE A 41 24.00 -14.25 6.02
N PRO A 42 22.88 -14.99 5.82
CA PRO A 42 22.16 -15.64 6.91
C PRO A 42 23.09 -16.60 7.68
N HIS A 43 22.96 -16.63 9.01
CA HIS A 43 23.78 -17.47 9.88
C HIS A 43 23.00 -17.84 11.14
N ALA A 44 22.90 -19.14 11.44
CA ALA A 44 22.07 -19.67 12.54
C ALA A 44 22.69 -19.55 13.93
N GLY A 45 23.97 -19.21 14.01
CA GLY A 45 24.72 -19.11 15.26
C GLY A 45 25.10 -20.47 15.83
N PHE A 46 26.33 -20.60 16.31
CA PHE A 46 26.90 -21.87 16.77
C PHE A 46 27.67 -21.71 18.07
N SER A 47 27.71 -22.80 18.84
CA SER A 47 28.69 -22.94 19.92
C SER A 47 30.02 -23.43 19.36
N LYS A 48 31.16 -23.03 19.95
CA LYS A 48 32.50 -23.45 19.50
C LYS A 48 32.71 -24.98 19.47
N ASN A 49 31.91 -25.72 20.23
CA ASN A 49 32.04 -27.18 20.40
C ASN A 49 31.05 -27.99 19.54
N GLU A 50 30.28 -27.35 18.66
CA GLU A 50 29.22 -28.01 17.90
C GLU A 50 29.78 -28.67 16.61
N PRO A 51 29.33 -29.87 16.22
CA PRO A 51 29.84 -30.55 15.02
C PRO A 51 29.51 -29.78 13.73
N VAL A 52 30.45 -29.75 12.77
CA VAL A 52 30.30 -29.03 11.49
C VAL A 52 29.04 -29.45 10.71
N LYS A 53 28.64 -30.73 10.79
CA LYS A 53 27.41 -31.23 10.14
C LYS A 53 26.14 -30.59 10.71
N ASP A 54 26.12 -30.31 12.02
CA ASP A 54 25.00 -29.67 12.69
C ASP A 54 24.94 -28.19 12.32
N HIS A 55 26.09 -27.56 12.03
CA HIS A 55 26.14 -26.19 11.50
C HIS A 55 25.46 -26.08 10.14
N LEU A 56 25.78 -27.01 9.22
CA LEU A 56 25.17 -27.03 7.89
C LEU A 56 23.65 -27.22 7.97
N ARG A 57 23.18 -28.17 8.79
CA ARG A 57 21.75 -28.42 8.98
C ARG A 57 21.03 -27.18 9.49
N ARG A 58 21.48 -26.58 10.59
CA ARG A 58 20.85 -25.40 11.20
C ARG A 58 20.81 -24.19 10.27
N ASN A 59 21.89 -23.95 9.53
CA ASN A 59 21.94 -22.90 8.53
C ASN A 59 20.94 -23.12 7.39
N ARG A 60 20.83 -24.36 6.89
CA ARG A 60 19.85 -24.73 5.87
C ARG A 60 18.41 -24.58 6.40
N ASP A 61 18.17 -24.97 7.65
CA ASP A 61 16.86 -24.82 8.29
C ASP A 61 16.48 -23.35 8.45
N LEU A 62 17.40 -22.50 8.93
CA LEU A 62 17.22 -21.04 9.02
C LEU A 62 16.80 -20.45 7.66
N VAL A 63 17.53 -20.78 6.59
CA VAL A 63 17.24 -20.23 5.26
C VAL A 63 15.94 -20.80 4.69
N SER A 64 15.70 -22.11 4.87
CA SER A 64 14.46 -22.77 4.47
C SER A 64 13.23 -22.12 5.12
N ASP A 65 13.29 -21.85 6.42
CA ASP A 65 12.16 -21.29 7.17
C ASP A 65 12.00 -19.79 6.90
N PHE A 66 13.10 -19.06 6.69
CA PHE A 66 13.06 -17.70 6.16
C PHE A 66 12.36 -17.67 4.80
N MET A 67 12.75 -18.50 3.84
CA MET A 67 12.12 -18.57 2.52
C MET A 67 10.62 -18.84 2.63
N ALA A 68 10.22 -19.78 3.50
CA ALA A 68 8.80 -20.10 3.72
C ALA A 68 8.01 -18.92 4.31
N ASN A 69 8.62 -18.07 5.13
CA ASN A 69 7.98 -16.87 5.68
C ASN A 69 7.96 -15.73 4.67
N ALA A 70 9.08 -15.48 4.01
CA ALA A 70 9.22 -14.45 2.99
C ALA A 70 8.25 -14.67 1.83
N ALA A 71 8.03 -15.93 1.41
CA ALA A 71 7.06 -16.29 0.38
C ALA A 71 5.61 -15.84 0.71
N LYS A 72 5.25 -15.77 2.01
CA LYS A 72 3.93 -15.29 2.46
C LYS A 72 3.81 -13.76 2.44
N MET A 73 4.93 -13.06 2.25
CA MET A 73 5.05 -11.62 2.39
C MET A 73 5.46 -10.93 1.07
N ILE A 74 5.57 -11.68 -0.03
CA ILE A 74 5.75 -11.14 -1.38
C ILE A 74 4.48 -11.39 -2.20
N ASP A 75 4.31 -10.61 -3.25
CA ASP A 75 3.34 -10.93 -4.29
C ASP A 75 3.99 -11.67 -5.48
N GLU A 76 3.20 -11.89 -6.52
CA GLU A 76 3.58 -12.51 -7.79
C GLU A 76 4.73 -11.80 -8.54
N THR A 77 4.97 -10.51 -8.28
CA THR A 77 6.13 -9.77 -8.83
C THR A 77 7.33 -9.72 -7.90
N GLY A 78 7.07 -9.91 -6.60
CA GLY A 78 8.03 -9.75 -5.53
C GLY A 78 9.17 -10.76 -5.59
N GLU A 79 10.34 -10.37 -5.08
CA GLU A 79 11.53 -11.21 -5.09
C GLU A 79 12.13 -11.35 -3.68
N ILE A 80 12.66 -12.54 -3.40
CA ILE A 80 13.45 -12.84 -2.21
C ILE A 80 14.90 -12.93 -2.61
N HIS A 81 15.75 -12.10 -2.02
CA HIS A 81 17.18 -12.02 -2.33
C HIS A 81 17.98 -12.56 -1.17
N ILE A 82 18.83 -13.55 -1.42
CA ILE A 82 19.71 -14.12 -0.41
C ILE A 82 21.14 -14.00 -0.92
N SER A 83 21.96 -13.23 -0.22
CA SER A 83 23.39 -13.11 -0.55
C SER A 83 24.18 -14.09 0.30
N HIS A 84 25.00 -14.93 -0.32
CA HIS A 84 25.79 -15.92 0.40
C HIS A 84 27.07 -16.28 -0.35
N LYS A 85 28.06 -16.77 0.41
CA LYS A 85 29.30 -17.33 -0.15
C LYS A 85 28.99 -18.49 -1.08
N CYS A 86 29.73 -18.58 -2.18
CA CYS A 86 29.48 -19.57 -3.23
C CYS A 86 30.66 -20.52 -3.47
N ASN A 87 31.62 -20.60 -2.55
CA ASN A 87 32.78 -21.49 -2.63
C ASN A 87 32.80 -22.57 -1.53
N GLY A 88 33.51 -23.67 -1.79
CA GLY A 88 33.79 -24.72 -0.81
C GLY A 88 32.56 -25.24 -0.07
N PHE A 89 32.63 -25.27 1.26
CA PHE A 89 31.57 -25.74 2.16
C PHE A 89 30.21 -25.04 1.93
N PHE A 90 30.20 -23.78 1.51
CA PHE A 90 28.97 -23.01 1.34
C PHE A 90 28.12 -23.48 0.15
N GLN A 91 28.72 -24.14 -0.85
CA GLN A 91 27.98 -24.73 -1.96
C GLN A 91 27.00 -25.84 -1.50
N GLN A 92 27.28 -26.48 -0.36
CA GLN A 92 26.47 -27.55 0.21
C GLN A 92 25.11 -27.07 0.76
N TRP A 93 24.88 -25.75 0.84
CA TRP A 93 23.61 -25.21 1.30
C TRP A 93 22.48 -25.44 0.30
N GLY A 94 22.78 -25.59 -0.99
CA GLY A 94 21.80 -25.95 -2.01
C GLY A 94 20.57 -25.03 -2.02
N LEU A 95 20.79 -23.72 -1.98
CA LEU A 95 19.74 -22.70 -1.83
C LEU A 95 18.62 -22.84 -2.84
N GLN A 96 18.95 -23.16 -4.10
CA GLN A 96 17.95 -23.42 -5.14
C GLN A 96 16.95 -24.50 -4.72
N LYS A 97 17.44 -25.68 -4.32
CA LYS A 97 16.62 -26.82 -3.89
C LYS A 97 15.80 -26.50 -2.64
N LEU A 98 16.32 -25.68 -1.74
CA LEU A 98 15.56 -25.20 -0.57
C LEU A 98 14.38 -24.32 -1.01
N GLY A 99 14.61 -23.39 -1.94
CA GLY A 99 13.57 -22.53 -2.49
C GLY A 99 12.47 -23.32 -3.21
N GLU A 100 12.86 -24.28 -4.05
CA GLU A 100 11.92 -25.14 -4.78
C GLU A 100 10.97 -25.90 -3.85
N LYS A 101 11.48 -26.44 -2.73
CA LYS A 101 10.67 -27.10 -1.70
C LYS A 101 9.67 -26.16 -1.01
N LYS A 102 9.88 -24.85 -1.09
CA LYS A 102 8.98 -23.83 -0.54
C LYS A 102 8.11 -23.15 -1.60
N GLY A 103 8.02 -23.74 -2.80
CA GLY A 103 7.21 -23.19 -3.89
C GLY A 103 7.83 -21.94 -4.53
N LEU A 104 9.15 -21.77 -4.40
CA LEU A 104 9.90 -20.70 -5.05
C LEU A 104 10.67 -21.21 -6.27
N VAL A 105 10.96 -20.31 -7.20
CA VAL A 105 11.83 -20.56 -8.35
C VAL A 105 13.01 -19.59 -8.30
N LEU A 106 14.22 -20.09 -8.52
CA LEU A 106 15.41 -19.26 -8.70
C LEU A 106 15.35 -18.62 -10.09
N ILE A 107 15.28 -17.29 -10.15
CA ILE A 107 15.15 -16.55 -11.41
C ILE A 107 16.48 -15.97 -11.89
N LYS A 108 17.43 -15.74 -10.98
CA LYS A 108 18.72 -15.14 -11.30
C LYS A 108 19.72 -15.36 -10.18
N GLU A 109 20.97 -15.60 -10.56
CA GLU A 109 22.14 -15.41 -9.70
C GLU A 109 22.91 -14.18 -10.18
N VAL A 110 23.31 -13.33 -9.25
CA VAL A 110 24.13 -12.16 -9.53
C VAL A 110 25.37 -12.23 -8.68
N GLU A 111 26.52 -11.93 -9.25
CA GLU A 111 27.76 -11.76 -8.48
C GLU A 111 27.55 -10.69 -7.41
N PHE A 112 27.94 -10.98 -6.17
CA PHE A 112 27.93 -10.01 -5.09
C PHE A 112 29.34 -9.45 -4.94
N LYS A 113 29.52 -8.16 -5.20
CA LYS A 113 30.78 -7.45 -4.94
C LYS A 113 30.56 -6.46 -3.81
N LEU A 114 31.40 -6.55 -2.77
CA LEU A 114 31.34 -5.61 -1.65
C LEU A 114 31.50 -4.14 -2.11
N SER A 115 32.29 -3.90 -3.16
CA SER A 115 32.49 -2.57 -3.78
C SER A 115 31.20 -1.93 -4.31
N ASP A 116 30.19 -2.73 -4.66
CA ASP A 116 28.92 -2.22 -5.20
C ASP A 116 28.01 -1.64 -4.11
N TYR A 117 28.39 -1.82 -2.83
CA TYR A 117 27.63 -1.36 -1.67
C TYR A 117 28.47 -0.44 -0.75
N PRO A 118 28.75 0.80 -1.17
CA PRO A 118 29.53 1.74 -0.38
C PRO A 118 28.97 1.92 1.04
N GLY A 119 29.82 1.74 2.05
CA GLY A 119 29.45 1.84 3.47
C GLY A 119 28.85 0.56 4.07
N TYR A 120 28.70 -0.54 3.31
CA TYR A 120 28.29 -1.82 3.86
C TYR A 120 29.46 -2.51 4.58
N ASN A 121 29.24 -2.88 5.85
CA ASN A 121 30.18 -3.64 6.66
C ASN A 121 29.55 -4.97 7.03
N THR A 122 30.18 -6.06 6.60
CA THR A 122 29.80 -7.44 6.96
C THR A 122 30.20 -7.71 8.40
N LYS A 123 29.32 -8.22 9.26
CA LYS A 123 29.64 -8.46 10.68
C LYS A 123 29.44 -9.93 11.05
N TYR A 124 30.33 -10.47 11.88
CA TYR A 124 30.10 -11.77 12.51
C TYR A 124 28.90 -11.67 13.47
N GLY A 125 28.03 -12.68 13.47
CA GLY A 125 26.94 -12.75 14.44
C GLY A 125 27.48 -12.81 15.88
N TYR A 126 26.72 -12.29 16.85
CA TYR A 126 27.05 -12.25 18.30
C TYR A 126 27.99 -11.14 18.78
N GLY A 127 27.76 -9.90 18.34
CA GLY A 127 28.22 -8.70 19.07
C GLY A 127 29.68 -8.29 18.84
N GLY A 128 30.37 -8.90 17.87
CA GLY A 128 31.66 -8.41 17.39
C GLY A 128 31.50 -7.33 16.31
N ASP A 129 32.45 -6.39 16.25
CA ASP A 129 32.50 -5.36 15.20
C ASP A 129 33.49 -5.71 14.08
N GLU A 130 34.08 -6.91 14.10
CA GLU A 130 35.00 -7.35 13.05
C GLU A 130 34.27 -7.70 11.76
N ASN A 131 34.91 -7.35 10.64
CA ASN A 131 34.41 -7.70 9.31
C ASN A 131 34.92 -9.08 8.88
N PHE A 132 34.03 -9.90 8.32
CA PHE A 132 34.43 -11.14 7.65
C PHE A 132 34.67 -10.91 6.15
N ASP A 133 35.63 -11.62 5.56
CA ASP A 133 35.73 -11.66 4.10
C ASP A 133 34.50 -12.36 3.54
N CYS A 134 33.68 -11.66 2.77
CA CYS A 134 32.47 -12.18 2.19
C CYS A 134 32.65 -12.71 0.77
N ASN A 135 33.85 -12.69 0.18
CA ASN A 135 34.07 -13.15 -1.19
C ASN A 135 34.54 -14.61 -1.26
N PRO A 136 34.35 -15.29 -2.42
CA PRO A 136 33.39 -14.93 -3.48
C PRO A 136 31.95 -15.19 -3.03
N SER A 137 31.04 -14.29 -3.38
CA SER A 137 29.61 -14.40 -3.04
C SER A 137 28.69 -14.14 -4.22
N ARG A 138 27.46 -14.63 -4.09
CA ARG A 138 26.37 -14.39 -5.03
C ARG A 138 25.10 -13.99 -4.31
N THR A 139 24.29 -13.17 -4.95
CA THR A 139 22.89 -12.94 -4.58
C THR A 139 21.98 -13.82 -5.42
N TYR A 140 21.30 -14.74 -4.76
CA TYR A 140 20.29 -15.63 -5.33
C TYR A 140 18.93 -14.95 -5.24
N LYS A 141 18.27 -14.77 -6.38
CA LYS A 141 16.97 -14.10 -6.48
C LYS A 141 15.88 -15.12 -6.76
N PHE A 142 14.91 -15.20 -5.87
CA PHE A 142 13.78 -16.14 -5.93
C PHE A 142 12.46 -15.42 -6.14
N ARG A 143 11.49 -16.09 -6.77
CA ARG A 143 10.08 -15.68 -6.88
C ARG A 143 9.16 -16.80 -6.48
N LEU A 144 7.89 -16.48 -6.24
CA LEU A 144 6.83 -17.49 -6.22
C LEU A 144 6.80 -18.23 -7.56
N LYS A 145 6.57 -19.55 -7.51
CA LYS A 145 6.35 -20.38 -8.69
C LYS A 145 4.97 -20.07 -9.29
N ASP A 146 4.83 -18.91 -9.93
CA ASP A 146 3.63 -18.52 -10.69
C ASP A 146 3.77 -18.99 -12.15
N ARG A 147 2.62 -19.21 -12.81
CA ARG A 147 2.51 -19.68 -14.20
C ARG A 147 2.52 -18.55 -15.23
N ARG A 148 2.37 -17.28 -14.80
CA ARG A 148 2.27 -16.12 -15.70
C ARG A 148 3.62 -15.40 -15.88
N PRO A 149 3.98 -14.94 -17.09
CA PRO A 149 5.14 -14.08 -17.33
C PRO A 149 5.08 -12.76 -16.53
N ILE A 150 6.22 -12.27 -16.06
CA ILE A 150 6.31 -11.02 -15.27
C ILE A 150 5.85 -9.82 -16.08
N GLU A 151 6.09 -9.82 -17.38
CA GLU A 151 5.68 -8.77 -18.31
C GLU A 151 4.15 -8.63 -18.35
N GLU A 152 3.42 -9.75 -18.26
CA GLU A 152 1.96 -9.74 -18.16
C GLU A 152 1.49 -9.24 -16.80
N ILE A 153 2.18 -9.63 -15.72
CA ILE A 153 1.87 -9.20 -14.37
C ILE A 153 2.14 -7.69 -14.18
N LYS A 154 3.21 -7.16 -14.80
CA LYS A 154 3.60 -5.75 -14.71
C LYS A 154 2.80 -4.84 -15.65
N LYS A 155 1.94 -5.39 -16.51
CA LYS A 155 1.12 -4.57 -17.40
C LYS A 155 0.17 -3.72 -16.57
N GLU A 156 0.30 -2.41 -16.69
CA GLU A 156 -0.59 -1.48 -16.02
C GLU A 156 -2.02 -1.64 -16.54
N ILE A 157 -2.95 -1.87 -15.62
CA ILE A 157 -4.37 -1.97 -15.92
C ILE A 157 -4.99 -0.62 -15.59
N TRP A 158 -5.66 -0.02 -16.58
CA TRP A 158 -6.29 1.28 -16.46
C TRP A 158 -7.80 1.14 -16.42
N ILE A 159 -8.43 1.81 -15.45
CA ILE A 159 -9.86 2.07 -15.42
C ILE A 159 -10.07 3.57 -15.32
N LYS A 160 -10.47 4.17 -16.45
CA LYS A 160 -10.55 5.63 -16.63
C LYS A 160 -9.22 6.30 -16.24
N HIS A 161 -9.18 7.00 -15.12
CA HIS A 161 -8.01 7.73 -14.62
C HIS A 161 -7.35 7.08 -13.41
N TYR A 162 -7.62 5.79 -13.17
CA TYR A 162 -6.97 5.01 -12.13
C TYR A 162 -6.14 3.88 -12.76
N CYS A 163 -4.89 3.77 -12.35
CA CYS A 163 -3.94 2.74 -12.79
C CYS A 163 -3.70 1.75 -11.65
N SER A 164 -3.51 0.47 -11.97
CA SER A 164 -3.20 -0.58 -11.01
C SER A 164 -1.89 -0.35 -10.24
N SER A 165 -1.00 0.53 -10.69
CA SER A 165 0.24 0.89 -9.99
C SER A 165 0.07 2.04 -8.99
N HIS A 166 -1.02 2.83 -9.07
CA HIS A 166 -1.26 3.96 -8.17
C HIS A 166 -1.50 3.53 -6.72
N LYS A 167 -0.89 4.22 -5.76
CA LYS A 167 -1.33 4.19 -4.36
C LYS A 167 -2.62 5.01 -4.22
N ILE A 168 -3.73 4.34 -3.92
CA ILE A 168 -5.06 4.96 -3.91
C ILE A 168 -5.66 4.94 -2.49
N LEU A 169 -6.02 6.11 -1.97
CA LEU A 169 -6.83 6.26 -0.78
C LEU A 169 -8.29 6.55 -1.18
N LEU A 170 -9.24 5.71 -0.76
CA LEU A 170 -10.67 5.89 -0.98
C LEU A 170 -11.34 6.33 0.32
N VAL A 171 -12.00 7.47 0.27
CA VAL A 171 -12.49 8.18 1.45
C VAL A 171 -14.01 8.21 1.47
N GLY A 172 -14.58 7.87 2.63
CA GLY A 172 -16.03 7.95 2.85
C GLY A 172 -16.82 6.90 2.09
N GLU A 173 -16.27 5.70 1.92
CA GLU A 173 -16.98 4.58 1.30
C GLU A 173 -18.23 4.22 2.10
N GLY A 174 -19.37 4.12 1.40
CA GLY A 174 -20.62 3.56 1.94
C GLY A 174 -20.55 2.05 1.97
N ASP A 175 -21.08 1.39 0.94
CA ASP A 175 -21.06 -0.08 0.81
C ASP A 175 -19.76 -0.64 0.20
N PHE A 176 -18.71 0.19 0.05
CA PHE A 176 -17.40 -0.17 -0.53
C PHE A 176 -17.43 -0.65 -2.00
N SER A 177 -18.55 -0.46 -2.71
CA SER A 177 -18.71 -0.98 -4.07
C SER A 177 -17.79 -0.30 -5.10
N PHE A 178 -17.46 0.99 -4.91
CA PHE A 178 -16.51 1.70 -5.77
C PHE A 178 -15.09 1.14 -5.62
N SER A 179 -14.61 1.05 -4.38
CA SER A 179 -13.32 0.42 -4.09
C SER A 179 -13.27 -1.01 -4.64
N ALA A 180 -14.33 -1.79 -4.43
CA ALA A 180 -14.38 -3.17 -4.90
C ALA A 180 -14.38 -3.26 -6.43
N CYS A 181 -14.97 -2.28 -7.14
CA CYS A 181 -14.88 -2.18 -8.60
C CYS A 181 -13.43 -2.04 -9.07
N LEU A 182 -12.70 -1.06 -8.51
CA LEU A 182 -11.27 -0.86 -8.84
C LEU A 182 -10.44 -2.10 -8.52
N GLY A 183 -10.59 -2.67 -7.32
CA GLY A 183 -9.84 -3.86 -6.92
C GLY A 183 -10.14 -5.09 -7.79
N ARG A 184 -11.37 -5.25 -8.28
CA ARG A 184 -11.71 -6.31 -9.25
C ARG A 184 -11.05 -6.05 -10.61
N ALA A 185 -11.12 -4.82 -11.11
CA ALA A 185 -10.53 -4.46 -12.40
C ALA A 185 -9.01 -4.65 -12.42
N PHE A 186 -8.34 -4.26 -11.34
CA PHE A 186 -6.89 -4.42 -11.18
C PHE A 186 -6.46 -5.86 -10.85
N GLY A 187 -7.40 -6.75 -10.49
CA GLY A 187 -7.13 -8.09 -9.98
C GLY A 187 -6.61 -8.12 -8.54
N ARG A 188 -5.76 -7.15 -8.16
CA ARG A 188 -5.17 -6.95 -6.83
C ARG A 188 -5.45 -5.54 -6.32
N ALA A 189 -5.33 -5.34 -5.01
CA ALA A 189 -5.62 -4.07 -4.36
C ALA A 189 -4.64 -3.74 -3.21
N ASN A 190 -3.42 -4.30 -3.25
CA ASN A 190 -2.40 -4.15 -2.20
C ASN A 190 -1.98 -2.69 -1.96
N ASN A 191 -2.08 -1.85 -2.98
CA ASN A 191 -1.80 -0.42 -2.96
C ASN A 191 -3.03 0.46 -2.71
N MET A 192 -4.17 -0.15 -2.35
CA MET A 192 -5.40 0.56 -2.04
C MET A 192 -5.69 0.56 -0.54
N VAL A 193 -6.17 1.71 -0.06
CA VAL A 193 -6.72 1.86 1.30
C VAL A 193 -8.15 2.37 1.17
N ALA A 194 -9.14 1.58 1.58
CA ALA A 194 -10.54 1.95 1.53
C ALA A 194 -11.05 2.31 2.93
N THR A 195 -11.70 3.46 3.07
CA THR A 195 -12.05 4.01 4.39
C THR A 195 -13.51 4.43 4.49
N SER A 196 -14.11 4.24 5.67
CA SER A 196 -15.47 4.67 5.97
C SER A 196 -15.53 5.43 7.29
N LEU A 197 -16.46 6.38 7.40
CA LEU A 197 -16.78 7.04 8.67
C LEU A 197 -17.53 6.08 9.60
N ASN A 198 -18.46 5.29 9.06
CA ASN A 198 -19.25 4.34 9.85
C ASN A 198 -18.42 3.13 10.30
N SER A 199 -18.83 2.52 11.42
CA SER A 199 -18.28 1.25 11.90
C SER A 199 -18.70 0.07 11.02
N GLN A 200 -17.94 -1.02 11.08
CA GLN A 200 -18.29 -2.25 10.37
C GLN A 200 -19.69 -2.76 10.74
N ASP A 201 -20.08 -2.69 12.01
CA ASP A 201 -21.41 -3.13 12.47
C ASP A 201 -22.54 -2.28 11.88
N PHE A 202 -22.34 -0.97 11.78
CA PHE A 202 -23.29 -0.09 11.11
C PHE A 202 -23.41 -0.49 9.63
N LEU A 203 -22.28 -0.71 8.94
CA LEU A 203 -22.30 -1.09 7.53
C LEU A 203 -23.02 -2.42 7.31
N LYS A 204 -22.75 -3.42 8.17
CA LYS A 204 -23.40 -4.74 8.13
C LYS A 204 -24.91 -4.64 8.31
N LYS A 205 -25.39 -3.74 9.18
CA LYS A 205 -26.82 -3.56 9.46
C LYS A 205 -27.55 -2.80 8.34
N ASN A 206 -26.88 -1.86 7.66
CA ASN A 206 -27.55 -0.89 6.79
C ASN A 206 -27.30 -1.09 5.29
N TYR A 207 -26.28 -1.86 4.89
CA TYR A 207 -25.92 -2.05 3.49
C TYR A 207 -25.74 -3.54 3.17
N GLY A 208 -26.67 -4.12 2.39
CA GLY A 208 -26.71 -5.55 2.13
C GLY A 208 -25.46 -6.10 1.44
N ARG A 209 -24.76 -5.26 0.66
CA ARG A 209 -23.54 -5.64 -0.08
C ARG A 209 -22.23 -5.21 0.58
N ALA A 210 -22.27 -4.47 1.69
CA ALA A 210 -21.04 -3.94 2.29
C ALA A 210 -20.07 -5.05 2.69
N MET A 211 -20.57 -6.09 3.36
CA MET A 211 -19.70 -7.16 3.86
C MET A 211 -19.06 -7.99 2.74
N SER A 212 -19.78 -8.26 1.64
CA SER A 212 -19.23 -8.99 0.49
C SER A 212 -18.21 -8.14 -0.28
N ASN A 213 -18.46 -6.84 -0.44
CA ASN A 213 -17.50 -5.90 -1.04
C ASN A 213 -16.23 -5.77 -0.18
N ILE A 214 -16.37 -5.60 1.14
CA ILE A 214 -15.24 -5.55 2.09
C ILE A 214 -14.44 -6.84 2.05
N GLN A 215 -15.10 -8.01 2.03
CA GLN A 215 -14.41 -9.29 1.95
C GLN A 215 -13.64 -9.44 0.63
N SER A 216 -14.25 -9.02 -0.50
CA SER A 216 -13.59 -9.03 -1.82
C SER A 216 -12.37 -8.11 -1.86
N LEU A 217 -12.43 -6.96 -1.18
CA LEU A 217 -11.30 -6.05 -1.06
C LEU A 217 -10.17 -6.65 -0.23
N LYS A 218 -10.49 -7.19 0.96
CA LYS A 218 -9.51 -7.81 1.85
C LYS A 218 -8.84 -9.03 1.20
N SER A 219 -9.59 -9.87 0.49
CA SER A 219 -9.01 -11.03 -0.21
C SER A 219 -8.07 -10.64 -1.36
N ARG A 220 -8.18 -9.41 -1.88
CA ARG A 220 -7.28 -8.81 -2.87
C ARG A 220 -6.17 -7.96 -2.26
N GLY A 221 -6.03 -7.97 -0.93
CA GLY A 221 -4.98 -7.27 -0.19
C GLY A 221 -5.24 -5.78 0.09
N CYS A 222 -6.45 -5.27 -0.16
CA CYS A 222 -6.80 -3.89 0.20
C CYS A 222 -6.86 -3.72 1.73
N LYS A 223 -6.28 -2.62 2.22
CA LYS A 223 -6.42 -2.23 3.63
C LYS A 223 -7.74 -1.50 3.84
N VAL A 224 -8.64 -2.10 4.60
CA VAL A 224 -9.94 -1.50 4.96
C VAL A 224 -9.88 -0.88 6.35
N VAL A 225 -10.23 0.41 6.48
CA VAL A 225 -10.17 1.16 7.75
C VAL A 225 -11.49 1.87 8.04
N HIS A 226 -12.12 1.53 9.17
CA HIS A 226 -13.36 2.14 9.62
C HIS A 226 -13.13 3.29 10.63
N LYS A 227 -14.15 4.11 10.85
CA LYS A 227 -14.13 5.28 11.73
C LYS A 227 -13.05 6.30 11.31
N VAL A 228 -12.97 6.55 10.01
CA VAL A 228 -12.10 7.59 9.43
C VAL A 228 -12.95 8.80 9.08
N ASN A 229 -12.69 9.91 9.75
CA ASN A 229 -13.31 11.18 9.43
C ASN A 229 -12.43 11.96 8.44
N ALA A 230 -13.01 12.28 7.28
CA ALA A 230 -12.34 12.96 6.17
C ALA A 230 -11.80 14.36 6.55
N THR A 231 -12.36 15.00 7.59
CA THR A 231 -11.94 16.34 8.04
C THR A 231 -10.73 16.34 8.97
N GLU A 232 -10.28 15.17 9.40
CA GLU A 232 -9.14 14.99 10.33
C GLU A 232 -8.21 13.83 9.91
N MET A 233 -8.42 13.26 8.72
CA MET A 233 -7.74 12.04 8.28
C MET A 233 -6.22 12.16 8.19
N ALA A 234 -5.66 13.37 8.02
CA ALA A 234 -4.21 13.57 8.01
C ALA A 234 -3.55 13.29 9.37
N GLY A 235 -4.31 13.36 10.47
CA GLY A 235 -3.84 13.00 11.82
C GLY A 235 -4.13 11.55 12.20
N ASN A 236 -4.81 10.78 11.36
CA ASN A 236 -5.25 9.44 11.71
C ASN A 236 -4.10 8.43 11.61
N LYS A 237 -3.60 7.98 12.77
CA LYS A 237 -2.48 7.02 12.88
C LYS A 237 -2.69 5.69 12.12
N LYS A 238 -3.93 5.31 11.79
CA LYS A 238 -4.23 4.09 11.03
C LYS A 238 -3.97 4.25 9.53
N LEU A 239 -4.05 5.47 9.03
CA LEU A 239 -3.64 5.82 7.67
C LEU A 239 -2.14 6.09 7.75
N ASN A 240 -1.36 5.15 7.21
CA ASN A 240 0.10 5.15 7.30
C ASN A 240 0.68 6.51 6.86
N VAL A 241 1.90 6.85 7.28
CA VAL A 241 2.64 8.07 6.90
C VAL A 241 3.06 8.08 5.42
N VAL A 242 2.49 7.21 4.58
CA VAL A 242 2.74 7.21 3.13
C VAL A 242 1.86 8.25 2.45
N LYS A 243 2.43 8.88 1.43
CA LYS A 243 1.69 9.73 0.51
C LYS A 243 1.05 8.88 -0.59
N TYR A 244 -0.01 9.41 -1.17
CA TYR A 244 -0.83 8.72 -2.17
C TYR A 244 -0.70 9.36 -3.55
N ASP A 245 -0.79 8.54 -4.60
CA ASP A 245 -0.89 9.00 -5.98
C ASP A 245 -2.30 9.52 -6.28
N ARG A 246 -3.32 8.92 -5.65
CA ARG A 246 -4.73 9.31 -5.78
C ARG A 246 -5.43 9.30 -4.43
N ILE A 247 -6.15 10.37 -4.12
CA ILE A 247 -7.08 10.43 -2.98
C ILE A 247 -8.47 10.71 -3.52
N VAL A 248 -9.41 9.77 -3.34
CA VAL A 248 -10.74 9.79 -3.97
C VAL A 248 -11.82 9.99 -2.93
N TYR A 249 -12.69 10.98 -3.14
CA TYR A 249 -13.90 11.19 -2.34
C TYR A 249 -15.11 11.38 -3.25
N ASN A 250 -15.87 10.29 -3.43
CA ASN A 250 -17.03 10.28 -4.31
C ASN A 250 -18.27 10.77 -3.55
N PHE A 251 -18.94 11.78 -4.11
CA PHE A 251 -20.22 12.31 -3.63
C PHE A 251 -20.21 12.61 -2.12
N PRO A 252 -19.26 13.44 -1.64
CA PRO A 252 -19.19 13.80 -0.22
C PRO A 252 -20.54 14.35 0.25
N HIS A 253 -20.97 13.98 1.46
CA HIS A 253 -22.24 14.45 2.00
C HIS A 253 -22.12 14.67 3.51
N ALA A 254 -22.56 15.82 4.01
CA ALA A 254 -22.45 16.17 5.43
C ALA A 254 -23.52 15.52 6.32
N GLY A 255 -24.49 14.85 5.72
CA GLY A 255 -25.69 14.33 6.39
C GLY A 255 -26.80 15.37 6.44
N PHE A 256 -28.02 14.91 6.67
CA PHE A 256 -29.19 15.75 6.89
C PHE A 256 -29.60 15.70 8.35
N SER A 257 -30.16 16.79 8.86
CA SER A 257 -30.99 16.75 10.06
C SER A 257 -32.36 17.31 9.70
N ASP A 258 -33.44 16.64 10.11
CA ASP A 258 -34.83 17.00 9.74
C ASP A 258 -35.27 18.39 10.25
N LYS A 259 -34.37 19.12 10.93
CA LYS A 259 -34.63 20.41 11.58
C LYS A 259 -33.84 21.57 10.95
N GLU A 260 -33.12 21.36 9.85
CA GLU A 260 -32.22 22.36 9.29
C GLU A 260 -32.77 23.10 8.07
N PHE A 261 -32.50 24.41 8.02
CA PHE A 261 -32.75 25.21 6.82
C PHE A 261 -31.74 24.84 5.73
N VAL A 262 -32.18 24.84 4.47
CA VAL A 262 -31.39 24.49 3.27
C VAL A 262 -30.06 25.26 3.18
N THR A 263 -30.00 26.49 3.70
CA THR A 263 -28.79 27.34 3.72
C THR A 263 -27.69 26.77 4.62
N ASP A 264 -28.05 26.13 5.75
CA ASP A 264 -27.10 25.52 6.67
C ASP A 264 -26.51 24.22 6.12
N GLU A 265 -27.31 23.44 5.41
CA GLU A 265 -26.86 22.21 4.74
C GLU A 265 -25.78 22.49 3.70
N PHE A 266 -26.01 23.51 2.86
CA PHE A 266 -25.04 23.92 1.85
C PHE A 266 -23.72 24.39 2.46
N ARG A 267 -23.80 25.15 3.58
CA ARG A 267 -22.62 25.59 4.33
C ARG A 267 -21.85 24.41 4.91
N LYS A 268 -22.54 23.43 5.48
CA LYS A 268 -21.93 22.20 6.02
C LYS A 268 -21.26 21.37 4.93
N HIS A 269 -21.91 21.18 3.79
CA HIS A 269 -21.32 20.46 2.67
C HIS A 269 -20.04 21.14 2.17
N LYS A 270 -20.07 22.47 1.97
CA LYS A 270 -18.88 23.24 1.60
C LYS A 270 -17.76 23.11 2.63
N ASN A 271 -18.10 23.17 3.92
CA ASN A 271 -17.12 23.03 4.99
C ASN A 271 -16.49 21.63 5.00
N LEU A 272 -17.29 20.57 4.84
CA LEU A 272 -16.82 19.19 4.72
C LEU A 272 -15.80 19.05 3.59
N VAL A 273 -16.14 19.53 2.38
CA VAL A 273 -15.24 19.43 1.22
C VAL A 273 -13.98 20.26 1.42
N SER A 274 -14.09 21.47 1.99
CA SER A 274 -12.93 22.32 2.29
C SER A 274 -11.97 21.65 3.26
N LEU A 275 -12.48 21.08 4.36
CA LEU A 275 -11.66 20.42 5.38
C LEU A 275 -11.05 19.11 4.84
N PHE A 276 -11.78 18.36 4.03
CA PHE A 276 -11.23 17.23 3.29
C PHE A 276 -10.06 17.65 2.41
N MET A 277 -10.20 18.69 1.58
CA MET A 277 -9.12 19.20 0.74
C MET A 277 -7.89 19.62 1.57
N ALA A 278 -8.11 20.27 2.71
CA ALA A 278 -7.05 20.67 3.64
C ALA A 278 -6.27 19.49 4.22
N ASN A 279 -6.91 18.33 4.41
CA ASN A 279 -6.28 17.10 4.87
C ASN A 279 -5.63 16.33 3.72
N ALA A 280 -6.35 16.11 2.63
CA ALA A 280 -5.89 15.37 1.46
C ALA A 280 -4.60 15.96 0.88
N LYS A 281 -4.46 17.29 0.82
CA LYS A 281 -3.23 17.94 0.33
C LYS A 281 -1.98 17.64 1.16
N LYS A 282 -2.14 17.24 2.43
CA LYS A 282 -1.02 16.85 3.32
C LYS A 282 -0.58 15.40 3.08
N MET A 283 -1.43 14.60 2.46
CA MET A 283 -1.28 13.15 2.30
C MET A 283 -1.00 12.75 0.84
N ILE A 284 -0.85 13.71 -0.07
CA ILE A 284 -0.68 13.45 -1.49
C ILE A 284 0.78 13.60 -1.92
N GLU A 285 1.19 12.78 -2.90
CA GLU A 285 2.49 12.91 -3.55
C GLU A 285 2.58 14.23 -4.34
N GLU A 286 3.79 14.66 -4.67
CA GLU A 286 4.03 15.92 -5.40
C GLU A 286 3.27 15.97 -6.75
N LYS A 287 3.20 14.81 -7.43
CA LYS A 287 2.46 14.61 -8.69
C LYS A 287 1.10 13.93 -8.50
N GLY A 288 0.65 13.73 -7.26
CA GLY A 288 -0.60 13.05 -6.99
C GLY A 288 -1.83 13.93 -7.28
N GLU A 289 -2.99 13.28 -7.39
CA GLU A 289 -4.28 13.93 -7.66
C GLU A 289 -5.34 13.66 -6.57
N ILE A 290 -6.08 14.70 -6.17
CA ILE A 290 -7.27 14.60 -5.32
C ILE A 290 -8.48 14.58 -6.25
N HIS A 291 -9.30 13.54 -6.17
CA HIS A 291 -10.48 13.37 -7.01
C HIS A 291 -11.73 13.53 -6.17
N ILE A 292 -12.60 14.45 -6.59
CA ILE A 292 -13.92 14.64 -5.97
C ILE A 292 -14.97 14.47 -7.05
N SER A 293 -15.86 13.49 -6.89
CA SER A 293 -17.01 13.32 -7.78
C SER A 293 -18.22 14.01 -7.17
N HIS A 294 -18.94 14.83 -7.94
CA HIS A 294 -20.11 15.56 -7.47
C HIS A 294 -21.12 15.78 -8.60
N LYS A 295 -22.39 15.93 -8.22
CA LYS A 295 -23.45 16.39 -9.13
C LYS A 295 -23.08 17.74 -9.74
N CYS A 296 -23.46 17.93 -11.00
CA CYS A 296 -23.12 19.12 -11.79
C CYS A 296 -24.35 19.82 -12.39
N ASN A 297 -25.54 19.55 -11.86
CA ASN A 297 -26.82 20.12 -12.30
C ASN A 297 -27.04 21.59 -11.93
N GLN A 298 -26.17 22.21 -11.11
CA GLN A 298 -26.19 23.66 -10.85
C GLN A 298 -24.81 24.32 -11.04
N PHE A 299 -24.75 25.39 -11.84
CA PHE A 299 -23.52 26.13 -12.17
C PHE A 299 -22.78 26.69 -10.93
N LEU A 300 -23.54 27.09 -9.90
CA LEU A 300 -23.00 27.66 -8.65
C LEU A 300 -22.21 26.64 -7.81
N GLU A 301 -22.54 25.35 -7.91
CA GLU A 301 -21.81 24.28 -7.21
C GLU A 301 -20.43 24.02 -7.85
N GLN A 302 -20.34 24.11 -9.19
CA GLN A 302 -19.09 23.92 -9.94
C GLN A 302 -18.08 25.04 -9.62
N GLN A 303 -18.55 26.30 -9.62
CA GLN A 303 -17.76 27.45 -9.15
C GLN A 303 -17.33 27.29 -7.68
N GLY A 304 -18.18 26.67 -6.86
CA GLY A 304 -17.91 26.39 -5.44
C GLY A 304 -16.67 25.53 -5.24
N LEU A 305 -16.58 24.37 -5.90
CA LEU A 305 -15.44 23.46 -5.76
C LEU A 305 -14.11 24.09 -6.21
N ARG A 306 -14.12 24.83 -7.33
CA ARG A 306 -12.94 25.57 -7.82
C ARG A 306 -12.46 26.61 -6.81
N LYS A 307 -13.38 27.38 -6.23
CA LYS A 307 -13.09 28.38 -5.19
C LYS A 307 -12.55 27.73 -3.91
N LEU A 308 -13.15 26.63 -3.47
CA LEU A 308 -12.68 25.86 -2.30
C LEU A 308 -11.27 25.30 -2.53
N ALA A 309 -10.99 24.75 -3.70
CA ALA A 309 -9.66 24.25 -4.05
C ALA A 309 -8.61 25.36 -3.99
N LYS A 310 -8.88 26.51 -4.62
CA LYS A 310 -7.98 27.68 -4.59
C LYS A 310 -7.71 28.14 -3.15
N LYS A 311 -8.76 28.24 -2.31
CA LYS A 311 -8.61 28.61 -0.88
C LYS A 311 -7.73 27.64 -0.11
N ASN A 312 -7.71 26.36 -0.51
CA ASN A 312 -6.89 25.33 0.11
C ASN A 312 -5.49 25.18 -0.52
N GLY A 313 -5.11 26.01 -1.49
CA GLY A 313 -3.80 25.95 -2.16
C GLY A 313 -3.70 24.86 -3.23
N LEU A 314 -4.85 24.40 -3.74
CA LEU A 314 -4.95 23.42 -4.82
C LEU A 314 -5.34 24.10 -6.14
N VAL A 315 -4.98 23.45 -7.24
CA VAL A 315 -5.39 23.87 -8.59
C VAL A 315 -6.20 22.75 -9.25
N VAL A 316 -7.26 23.14 -9.96
CA VAL A 316 -8.06 22.21 -10.78
C VAL A 316 -7.26 21.88 -12.03
N MET A 317 -7.00 20.60 -12.25
CA MET A 317 -6.32 20.10 -13.46
C MET A 317 -7.32 19.81 -14.56
N GLU A 318 -8.36 19.07 -14.22
CA GLU A 318 -9.30 18.51 -15.18
C GLU A 318 -10.67 18.34 -14.53
N GLU A 319 -11.71 18.47 -15.34
CA GLU A 319 -13.06 18.03 -15.01
C GLU A 319 -13.48 17.00 -16.04
N VAL A 320 -13.76 15.78 -15.58
CA VAL A 320 -14.20 14.70 -16.47
C VAL A 320 -15.64 14.33 -16.14
N LYS A 321 -16.43 14.02 -17.17
CA LYS A 321 -17.79 13.50 -16.99
C LYS A 321 -17.71 12.20 -16.16
N PHE A 322 -18.51 12.12 -15.11
CA PHE A 322 -18.67 10.90 -14.32
C PHE A 322 -19.81 10.09 -14.94
N ASN A 323 -19.53 8.88 -15.42
CA ASN A 323 -20.56 7.94 -15.84
C ASN A 323 -20.53 6.73 -14.90
N LEU A 324 -21.68 6.39 -14.30
CA LEU A 324 -21.79 5.24 -13.40
C LEU A 324 -21.39 3.92 -14.08
N SER A 325 -21.70 3.79 -15.37
CA SER A 325 -21.39 2.61 -16.20
C SER A 325 -19.89 2.38 -16.41
N ASP A 326 -19.04 3.40 -16.19
CA ASP A 326 -17.59 3.23 -16.25
C ASP A 326 -17.07 2.36 -15.08
N TYR A 327 -17.89 2.14 -14.04
CA TYR A 327 -17.51 1.48 -12.79
C TYR A 327 -18.44 0.29 -12.49
N THR A 328 -18.21 -0.84 -13.17
CA THR A 328 -19.04 -2.05 -13.05
C THR A 328 -19.22 -2.51 -11.59
N GLY A 329 -20.47 -2.53 -11.14
CA GLY A 329 -20.87 -2.94 -9.80
C GLY A 329 -20.75 -1.86 -8.72
N TYR A 330 -20.45 -0.60 -9.08
CA TYR A 330 -20.53 0.53 -8.17
C TYR A 330 -22.00 0.90 -7.88
N ASN A 331 -22.33 1.06 -6.60
CA ASN A 331 -23.63 1.52 -6.12
C ASN A 331 -23.46 2.83 -5.33
N THR A 332 -24.13 3.88 -5.78
CA THR A 332 -24.21 5.16 -5.08
C THR A 332 -25.11 5.02 -3.86
N LYS A 333 -24.65 5.22 -2.63
CA LYS A 333 -25.50 5.08 -1.43
C LYS A 333 -25.92 6.43 -0.88
N TYR A 334 -27.19 6.55 -0.48
CA TYR A 334 -27.65 7.72 0.29
C TYR A 334 -26.95 7.78 1.65
N GLY A 335 -26.59 8.99 2.09
CA GLY A 335 -26.05 9.19 3.42
C GLY A 335 -27.06 8.75 4.50
N PHE A 336 -26.55 8.08 5.54
CA PHE A 336 -27.28 7.58 6.71
C PHE A 336 -28.31 6.46 6.46
N GLY A 337 -27.83 5.22 6.39
CA GLY A 337 -28.60 4.05 6.87
C GLY A 337 -29.54 3.37 5.87
N GLY A 338 -29.60 3.84 4.61
CA GLY A 338 -30.44 3.23 3.57
C GLY A 338 -29.62 2.51 2.49
N ASP A 339 -30.06 1.33 2.07
CA ASP A 339 -29.41 0.58 0.96
C ASP A 339 -29.87 1.03 -0.44
N LYS A 340 -30.73 2.05 -0.51
CA LYS A 340 -31.20 2.62 -1.78
C LYS A 340 -30.10 3.41 -2.46
N ASN A 341 -30.11 3.36 -3.80
CA ASN A 341 -29.19 4.14 -4.60
C ASN A 341 -29.77 5.51 -4.96
N PHE A 342 -28.93 6.54 -5.01
CA PHE A 342 -29.33 7.86 -5.55
C PHE A 342 -28.93 7.99 -7.01
N ASP A 343 -29.76 8.67 -7.80
CA ASP A 343 -29.38 9.05 -9.16
C ASP A 343 -28.23 10.04 -9.09
N CYS A 344 -27.05 9.63 -9.57
CA CYS A 344 -25.85 10.44 -9.57
C CYS A 344 -25.68 11.23 -10.86
N ASN A 345 -26.64 11.27 -11.79
CA ASN A 345 -26.50 12.04 -13.02
C ASN A 345 -27.23 13.40 -12.94
N PRO A 346 -26.75 14.41 -13.68
CA PRO A 346 -25.42 14.50 -14.29
C PRO A 346 -24.34 14.79 -13.22
N SER A 347 -23.15 14.21 -13.39
CA SER A 347 -22.01 14.41 -12.49
C SER A 347 -20.68 14.56 -13.21
N LYS A 348 -19.72 15.15 -12.49
CA LYS A 348 -18.32 15.27 -12.89
C LYS A 348 -17.39 14.78 -11.78
N THR A 349 -16.23 14.28 -12.17
CA THR A 349 -15.07 14.14 -11.28
C THR A 349 -14.12 15.30 -11.52
N TYR A 350 -13.85 16.06 -10.46
CA TYR A 350 -12.89 17.16 -10.45
C TYR A 350 -11.55 16.62 -9.94
N LYS A 351 -10.49 16.82 -10.71
CA LYS A 351 -9.13 16.41 -10.36
C LYS A 351 -8.32 17.62 -9.94
N PHE A 352 -7.76 17.58 -8.74
CA PHE A 352 -6.97 18.66 -8.16
C PHE A 352 -5.54 18.22 -7.88
N ARG A 353 -4.57 19.14 -7.98
CA ARG A 353 -3.18 18.91 -7.55
C ARG A 353 -2.68 20.05 -6.68
N LEU A 354 -1.50 19.85 -6.08
CA LEU A 354 -0.77 20.92 -5.40
C LEU A 354 -0.42 22.03 -6.41
N LYS A 355 -0.61 23.29 -6.00
CA LYS A 355 -0.09 24.42 -6.76
C LYS A 355 1.44 24.31 -6.79
N LYS A 356 2.06 24.28 -7.98
CA LYS A 356 3.51 24.39 -8.10
C LYS A 356 3.95 25.65 -7.37
N ARG A 357 4.93 25.54 -6.48
CA ARG A 357 5.66 26.72 -6.00
C ARG A 357 6.33 27.32 -7.23
N ALA A 358 6.23 28.62 -7.43
CA ALA A 358 7.11 29.28 -8.38
C ALA A 358 8.52 28.97 -7.86
N SER A 359 9.30 28.20 -8.63
CA SER A 359 10.73 28.13 -8.38
C SER A 359 11.26 29.56 -8.46
N GLU A 360 11.97 29.96 -7.41
CA GLU A 360 12.86 31.11 -7.39
C GLU A 360 13.64 31.09 -8.71
N SER A 361 13.43 32.15 -9.49
CA SER A 361 14.09 32.46 -10.75
C SER A 361 15.59 32.67 -10.56
#